data_AF-A0A961A1I5-F1
#
_entry.id   AF-A0A961A1I5-F1
#
_cell.length_a   1.000
_cell.length_b   1.000
_cell.length_c   1.000
_cell.angle_alpha   90.00
_cell.angle_beta   90.00
_cell.angle_gamma   90.00
#
_symmetry.space_group_name_H-M   'P 1'
#
loop_
_entity.id
_entity.type
_entity.pdbx_description
1 polymer ?
#
loop_
_entity_poly.entity_id
_entity_poly.type
_entity_poly.pdbx_seq_one_letter_code
_entity_poly.pdbx_strand_id
1 'polypeptide(L)'
;MQKLFFLFSILALSIFSLKPNHAKEETSLFEEKIFTVTSEQDYIKKGTLRWAILEAKAWRQGHPFSKVRIRFDASVKRLRISQGPLPDLESGMTTLDCSHPEGRVLLEGYSEDILTKADLGLRISSSGNTILSCHWTGFHQGAIEILAPRNQIYNNVFGYDPQYEESKALGNLRYGEPKPNRGAGLLLGEGAWASHIENNHFVALGASGILLKNRVGGENQFFKNYFFQNQAEP
;
A
#
# COMPACT_ATOMS: atom_id res chain seq x y z
N MET A 1 -65.15 -28.04 37.23
CA MET A 1 -64.39 -27.30 36.20
C MET A 1 -63.09 -28.05 35.96
N GLN A 2 -62.80 -28.35 34.68
CA GLN A 2 -61.55 -28.88 34.07
C GLN A 2 -60.82 -30.03 34.83
N LYS A 3 -60.87 -31.31 34.41
CA LYS A 3 -60.17 -31.96 33.26
C LYS A 3 -58.67 -31.59 33.24
N LEU A 4 -57.68 -32.50 33.21
CA LEU A 4 -57.58 -33.71 32.38
C LEU A 4 -56.32 -34.56 32.79
N PHE A 5 -56.51 -35.88 32.92
CA PHE A 5 -55.69 -37.07 32.52
C PHE A 5 -54.13 -37.06 32.61
N PHE A 6 -53.49 -38.05 33.26
CA PHE A 6 -53.12 -39.43 32.77
C PHE A 6 -52.22 -39.37 31.51
N LEU A 7 -51.20 -40.19 31.25
CA LEU A 7 -50.48 -41.26 31.95
C LEU A 7 -49.25 -41.59 31.04
N PHE A 8 -48.10 -41.95 31.62
CA PHE A 8 -47.08 -42.93 31.17
C PHE A 8 -46.71 -43.09 29.67
N SER A 9 -45.41 -42.97 29.35
CA SER A 9 -44.48 -44.09 29.00
C SER A 9 -43.31 -43.65 28.11
N ILE A 10 -42.19 -44.33 28.31
CA ILE A 10 -40.82 -44.14 27.78
C ILE A 10 -40.73 -44.29 26.25
N LEU A 11 -39.92 -43.45 25.59
CA LEU A 11 -39.22 -43.82 24.36
C LEU A 11 -37.83 -43.16 24.31
N ALA A 12 -36.80 -44.00 24.25
CA ALA A 12 -35.42 -43.63 24.01
C ALA A 12 -35.20 -43.25 22.54
N LEU A 13 -34.49 -42.15 22.26
CA LEU A 13 -33.76 -41.96 21.00
C LEU A 13 -32.61 -40.95 21.19
N SER A 14 -31.40 -41.51 21.28
CA SER A 14 -30.16 -41.00 20.68
C SER A 14 -29.98 -39.48 20.56
N ILE A 15 -29.32 -38.88 21.56
CA ILE A 15 -28.53 -37.68 21.30
C ILE A 15 -27.22 -38.16 20.69
N PHE A 16 -27.12 -37.98 19.38
CA PHE A 16 -25.87 -38.12 18.64
C PHE A 16 -24.77 -37.30 19.30
N SER A 17 -23.62 -37.96 19.47
CA SER A 17 -22.31 -37.35 19.61
C SER A 17 -22.09 -36.36 18.46
N LEU A 18 -22.38 -35.08 18.71
CA LEU A 18 -21.71 -34.01 18.00
C LEU A 18 -20.41 -33.75 18.75
N LYS A 19 -19.37 -34.46 18.30
CA LYS A 19 -17.99 -34.02 18.49
C LYS A 19 -17.95 -32.50 18.22
N PRO A 20 -17.25 -31.70 19.03
CA PRO A 20 -16.85 -30.37 18.59
C PRO A 20 -16.01 -30.57 17.32
N ASN A 21 -16.65 -30.37 16.16
CA ASN A 21 -15.97 -30.31 14.89
C ASN A 21 -15.06 -29.10 14.94
N HIS A 22 -13.76 -29.39 15.10
CA HIS A 22 -12.65 -28.64 14.55
C HIS A 22 -12.92 -27.16 14.26
N ALA A 23 -12.99 -26.34 15.31
CA ALA A 23 -12.29 -25.06 15.27
C ALA A 23 -10.79 -25.35 15.50
N LYS A 24 -10.19 -26.13 14.59
CA LYS A 24 -8.74 -26.20 14.47
C LYS A 24 -8.34 -24.90 13.79
N GLU A 25 -7.84 -23.99 14.61
CA GLU A 25 -6.68 -23.18 14.26
C GLU A 25 -6.69 -22.60 12.84
N GLU A 26 -7.27 -21.40 12.66
CA GLU A 26 -6.63 -20.44 11.77
C GLU A 26 -5.35 -19.94 12.48
N THR A 27 -4.37 -20.83 12.67
CA THR A 27 -3.02 -20.42 13.07
C THR A 27 -2.36 -19.81 11.85
N SER A 28 -1.98 -18.55 12.01
CA SER A 28 -1.22 -17.68 11.11
C SER A 28 -0.36 -18.42 10.05
N LEU A 29 -0.72 -18.28 8.77
CA LEU A 29 0.12 -18.64 7.62
C LEU A 29 0.96 -17.45 7.12
N PHE A 30 1.41 -16.57 8.02
CA PHE A 30 2.27 -15.46 7.66
C PHE A 30 3.73 -15.88 7.78
N GLU A 31 4.41 -16.02 6.64
CA GLU A 31 5.86 -16.06 6.58
C GLU A 31 6.37 -14.62 6.61
N GLU A 32 6.92 -14.20 7.75
CA GLU A 32 7.55 -12.89 7.88
C GLU A 32 8.97 -12.94 7.32
N LYS A 33 9.23 -12.22 6.22
CA LYS A 33 10.57 -11.98 5.68
C LYS A 33 11.01 -10.57 6.06
N ILE A 34 12.00 -10.50 6.93
CA ILE A 34 12.59 -9.25 7.43
C ILE A 34 13.75 -8.83 6.54
N PHE A 35 13.73 -7.57 6.09
CA PHE A 35 14.86 -6.95 5.39
C PHE A 35 15.57 -5.99 6.34
N THR A 36 16.72 -6.45 6.83
CA THR A 36 17.57 -5.71 7.76
C THR A 36 18.63 -4.91 7.01
N VAL A 37 18.96 -3.73 7.52
CA VAL A 37 20.06 -2.89 7.03
C VAL A 37 21.38 -3.65 7.07
N THR A 38 21.94 -3.95 5.91
CA THR A 38 23.24 -4.63 5.77
C THR A 38 24.42 -3.65 5.75
N SER A 39 24.19 -2.38 5.42
CA SER A 39 25.19 -1.29 5.40
C SER A 39 24.61 0.06 5.84
N GLU A 40 25.41 0.89 6.50
CA GLU A 40 25.01 2.21 7.01
C GLU A 40 25.11 3.27 5.91
N GLN A 41 24.07 3.34 5.07
CA GLN A 41 23.83 4.49 4.20
C GLN A 41 22.61 5.23 4.73
N ASP A 42 22.64 6.56 4.70
CA ASP A 42 21.57 7.45 5.18
C ASP A 42 21.27 7.41 6.70
N TYR A 43 22.31 7.24 7.54
CA TYR A 43 22.20 7.19 9.03
C TYR A 43 21.30 6.09 9.58
N ILE A 44 21.00 5.08 8.77
CA ILE A 44 20.25 3.92 9.25
C ILE A 44 21.23 2.97 9.92
N LYS A 45 21.06 2.74 11.22
CA LYS A 45 21.94 1.88 12.02
C LYS A 45 21.99 0.49 11.40
N LYS A 46 23.19 -0.04 11.18
CA LYS A 46 23.34 -1.42 10.71
C LYS A 46 22.62 -2.38 11.65
N GLY A 47 21.93 -3.37 11.10
CA GLY A 47 21.15 -4.31 11.91
C GLY A 47 19.74 -3.84 12.29
N THR A 48 19.30 -2.65 11.88
CA THR A 48 17.89 -2.23 12.05
C THR A 48 17.00 -2.76 10.93
N LEU A 49 15.72 -3.01 11.23
CA LEU A 49 14.72 -3.40 10.26
C LEU A 49 14.42 -2.22 9.34
N ARG A 50 14.54 -2.39 8.01
CA ARG A 50 14.03 -1.38 7.06
C ARG A 50 12.55 -1.60 6.78
N TRP A 51 12.17 -2.85 6.55
CA TRP A 51 10.81 -3.26 6.27
C TRP A 51 10.63 -4.76 6.53
N ALA A 52 9.42 -5.15 6.89
CA ALA A 52 8.97 -6.53 6.97
C ALA A 52 8.02 -6.82 5.81
N ILE A 53 8.27 -7.91 5.10
CA ILE A 53 7.29 -8.56 4.23
C ILE A 53 6.56 -9.59 5.07
N LEU A 54 5.28 -9.36 5.32
CA LEU A 54 4.39 -10.35 5.88
C LEU A 54 3.69 -11.04 4.71
N GLU A 55 4.17 -12.22 4.32
CA GLU A 55 3.59 -13.00 3.24
C GLU A 55 2.61 -14.02 3.82
N ALA A 56 1.31 -13.82 3.63
CA ALA A 56 0.29 -14.83 3.91
C ALA A 56 0.13 -15.75 2.70
N LYS A 57 0.29 -17.06 2.87
CA LYS A 57 -0.08 -18.05 1.84
C LYS A 57 -1.30 -18.81 2.30
N ALA A 58 -2.34 -18.89 1.49
CA ALA A 58 -3.55 -19.62 1.84
C ALA A 58 -4.15 -20.30 0.61
N TRP A 59 -5.07 -21.22 0.87
CA TRP A 59 -5.79 -21.96 -0.16
C TRP A 59 -7.28 -21.69 -0.01
N ARG A 60 -7.95 -21.21 -1.05
CA ARG A 60 -9.41 -20.99 -1.04
C ARG A 60 -10.02 -21.61 -2.28
N GLN A 61 -11.03 -22.47 -2.07
CA GLN A 61 -11.80 -23.11 -3.16
C GLN A 61 -10.92 -23.79 -4.23
N GLY A 62 -9.83 -24.46 -3.81
CA GLY A 62 -8.96 -25.19 -4.74
C GLY A 62 -7.87 -24.34 -5.40
N HIS A 63 -7.84 -23.02 -5.19
CA HIS A 63 -6.80 -22.14 -5.73
C HIS A 63 -5.84 -21.65 -4.63
N PRO A 64 -4.52 -21.76 -4.85
CA PRO A 64 -3.54 -21.07 -4.01
C PRO A 64 -3.71 -19.56 -4.19
N PHE A 65 -3.60 -18.83 -3.08
CA PHE A 65 -3.40 -17.39 -3.13
C PHE A 65 -2.34 -16.96 -2.11
N SER A 66 -1.58 -15.93 -2.46
CA SER A 66 -0.69 -15.24 -1.54
C SER A 66 -1.16 -13.80 -1.36
N LYS A 67 -1.15 -13.32 -0.13
CA LYS A 67 -1.34 -11.92 0.22
C LYS A 67 -0.04 -11.43 0.83
N VAL A 68 0.60 -10.47 0.18
CA VAL A 68 1.85 -9.90 0.67
C VAL A 68 1.53 -8.59 1.37
N ARG A 69 2.07 -8.32 2.56
CA ARG A 69 2.00 -6.99 3.19
C ARG A 69 3.41 -6.50 3.48
N ILE A 70 3.76 -5.36 2.92
CA ILE A 70 5.01 -4.67 3.19
C ILE A 70 4.73 -3.58 4.23
N ARG A 71 5.43 -3.64 5.36
CA ARG A 71 5.36 -2.64 6.43
C ARG A 71 6.75 -2.18 6.83
N PHE A 72 6.91 -0.87 7.03
CA PHE A 72 8.16 -0.29 7.50
C PHE A 72 8.29 -0.38 9.03
N ASP A 73 9.52 -0.44 9.53
CA ASP A 73 9.79 -0.31 10.96
C ASP A 73 9.32 1.07 11.47
N ALA A 74 8.89 1.14 12.74
CA ALA A 74 8.43 2.37 13.38
C ALA A 74 9.53 3.46 13.51
N SER A 75 10.77 3.17 13.18
CA SER A 75 11.88 4.12 13.10
C SER A 75 12.10 4.69 11.69
N VAL A 76 11.50 4.09 10.67
CA VAL A 76 11.67 4.50 9.28
C VAL A 76 10.68 5.61 8.95
N LYS A 77 11.19 6.84 8.86
CA LYS A 77 10.41 8.04 8.52
C LYS A 77 10.56 8.47 7.06
N ARG A 78 11.73 8.21 6.45
CA ARG A 78 12.06 8.58 5.06
C ARG A 78 12.86 7.48 4.38
N LEU A 79 12.57 7.25 3.11
CA LEU A 79 13.29 6.36 2.21
C LEU A 79 13.63 7.13 0.93
N ARG A 80 14.93 7.22 0.60
CA ARG A 80 15.42 7.81 -0.64
C ARG A 80 15.62 6.74 -1.68
N ILE A 81 15.08 6.99 -2.87
CA ILE A 81 15.09 6.07 -4.00
C ILE A 81 15.89 6.74 -5.10
N SER A 82 17.08 6.21 -5.38
CA SER A 82 18.03 6.77 -6.35
C SER A 82 18.42 5.83 -7.49
N GLN A 83 17.95 4.58 -7.47
CA GLN A 83 18.31 3.53 -8.45
C GLN A 83 17.08 2.98 -9.18
N GLY A 84 16.22 3.86 -9.70
CA GLY A 84 14.98 3.47 -10.40
C GLY A 84 13.80 3.21 -9.44
N PRO A 85 12.66 2.70 -9.95
CA PRO A 85 11.48 2.49 -9.12
C PRO A 85 11.72 1.41 -8.05
N LEU A 86 10.88 1.45 -7.01
CA LEU A 86 10.72 0.29 -6.14
C LEU A 86 10.37 -0.95 -6.99
N PRO A 87 10.80 -2.15 -6.58
CA PRO A 87 10.43 -3.38 -7.27
C PRO A 87 8.93 -3.46 -7.52
N ASP A 88 8.55 -3.89 -8.71
CA ASP A 88 7.15 -4.03 -9.10
C ASP A 88 6.43 -5.02 -8.20
N LEU A 89 5.12 -4.81 -8.01
CA LEU A 89 4.26 -5.74 -7.29
C LEU A 89 3.81 -6.82 -8.26
N GLU A 90 4.71 -7.74 -8.60
CA GLU A 90 4.42 -8.81 -9.58
C GLU A 90 3.36 -9.80 -9.08
N SER A 91 3.26 -10.01 -7.77
CA SER A 91 2.18 -10.80 -7.16
C SER A 91 0.95 -9.93 -6.86
N GLY A 92 -0.20 -10.34 -7.38
CA GLY A 92 -1.49 -9.73 -7.03
C GLY A 92 -1.79 -9.84 -5.53
N MET A 93 -2.61 -8.92 -5.02
CA MET A 93 -2.97 -8.83 -3.59
C MET A 93 -1.82 -8.45 -2.65
N THR A 94 -0.89 -7.61 -3.10
CA THR A 94 0.14 -7.00 -2.25
C THR A 94 -0.35 -5.70 -1.61
N THR A 95 -0.13 -5.52 -0.31
CA THR A 95 -0.43 -4.30 0.46
C THR A 95 0.87 -3.60 0.84
N LEU A 96 1.13 -2.39 0.32
CA LEU A 96 2.18 -1.50 0.82
C LEU A 96 1.58 -0.55 1.86
N ASP A 97 1.92 -0.75 3.13
CA ASP A 97 1.43 0.02 4.27
C ASP A 97 2.55 0.89 4.85
N CYS A 98 2.45 2.19 4.58
CA CYS A 98 3.40 3.20 5.06
C CYS A 98 2.92 3.92 6.33
N SER A 99 1.93 3.37 7.04
CA SER A 99 1.43 3.97 8.29
C SER A 99 2.54 4.05 9.35
N HIS A 100 2.73 5.23 9.94
CA HIS A 100 3.76 5.49 10.93
C HIS A 100 3.14 6.21 12.15
N PRO A 101 3.61 6.00 13.40
CA PRO A 101 3.02 6.65 14.58
C PRO A 101 2.98 8.18 14.51
N GLU A 102 3.96 8.78 13.84
CA GLU A 102 4.07 10.23 13.64
C GLU A 102 3.47 10.72 12.31
N GLY A 103 2.79 9.86 11.55
CA GLY A 103 2.22 10.19 10.25
C GLY A 103 2.40 9.08 9.23
N ARG A 104 3.27 9.30 8.26
CA ARG A 104 3.46 8.43 7.09
C ARG A 104 4.94 8.28 6.78
N VAL A 105 5.33 7.18 6.14
CA VAL A 105 6.68 7.06 5.57
C VAL A 105 6.78 7.94 4.32
N LEU A 106 7.79 8.82 4.27
CA LEU A 106 8.15 9.61 3.10
C LEU A 106 9.02 8.79 2.14
N LEU A 107 8.50 8.53 0.95
CA LEU A 107 9.19 7.91 -0.19
C LEU A 107 9.61 9.02 -1.15
N GLU A 108 10.92 9.26 -1.24
CA GLU A 108 11.49 10.36 -2.00
C GLU A 108 12.34 9.86 -3.16
N GLY A 109 12.00 10.28 -4.38
CA GLY A 109 12.90 10.22 -5.53
C GLY A 109 14.08 11.17 -5.33
N TYR A 110 15.28 10.62 -5.30
CA TYR A 110 16.52 11.39 -5.17
C TYR A 110 17.46 11.06 -6.31
N SER A 111 17.99 12.08 -6.97
CA SER A 111 19.08 11.91 -7.92
C SER A 111 20.12 13.00 -7.75
N GLU A 112 21.38 12.58 -7.66
CA GLU A 112 22.54 13.46 -7.67
C GLU A 112 22.93 13.87 -9.09
N ASP A 113 22.54 13.06 -10.07
CA ASP A 113 22.94 13.23 -11.46
C ASP A 113 21.71 13.52 -12.31
N ILE A 114 21.71 14.66 -13.01
CA ILE A 114 20.57 15.14 -13.82
C ILE A 114 20.17 14.10 -14.90
N LEU A 115 21.08 13.17 -15.21
CA LEU A 115 20.93 12.10 -16.19
C LEU A 115 20.35 10.78 -15.64
N THR A 116 20.57 10.42 -14.37
CA THR A 116 19.94 9.24 -13.75
C THR A 116 18.70 9.67 -13.00
N LYS A 117 17.60 9.79 -13.73
CA LYS A 117 16.34 10.22 -13.15
C LYS A 117 15.78 9.06 -12.31
N ALA A 118 15.57 9.27 -11.02
CA ALA A 118 14.61 8.47 -10.26
C ALA A 118 13.24 8.72 -10.91
N ASP A 119 12.96 7.91 -11.92
CA ASP A 119 11.96 8.22 -12.93
C ASP A 119 10.57 7.92 -12.40
N LEU A 120 10.35 6.75 -11.82
CA LEU A 120 9.05 6.33 -11.28
C LEU A 120 9.24 5.89 -9.83
N GLY A 121 8.27 6.16 -8.95
CA GLY A 121 8.33 5.68 -7.56
C GLY A 121 7.98 4.20 -7.45
N LEU A 122 6.81 3.81 -7.95
CA LEU A 122 6.33 2.43 -7.95
C LEU A 122 5.55 2.13 -9.23
N ARG A 123 5.79 0.95 -9.82
CA ARG A 123 4.93 0.36 -10.85
C ARG A 123 4.05 -0.72 -10.23
N ILE A 124 2.80 -0.82 -10.70
CA ILE A 124 1.84 -1.86 -10.30
C ILE A 124 1.35 -2.57 -11.55
N SER A 125 1.98 -3.71 -11.87
CA SER A 125 1.65 -4.53 -13.04
C SER A 125 0.72 -5.72 -12.74
N SER A 126 0.29 -5.90 -11.49
CA SER A 126 -0.65 -6.97 -11.09
C SER A 126 -1.94 -6.43 -10.45
N SER A 127 -2.93 -7.31 -10.27
CA SER A 127 -4.26 -6.92 -9.79
C SER A 127 -4.43 -7.05 -8.28
N GLY A 128 -5.36 -6.27 -7.71
CA GLY A 128 -5.80 -6.45 -6.32
C GLY A 128 -4.85 -5.88 -5.26
N ASN A 129 -3.85 -5.09 -5.65
CA ASN A 129 -2.90 -4.49 -4.72
C ASN A 129 -3.52 -3.30 -3.96
N THR A 130 -2.93 -2.96 -2.82
CA THR A 130 -3.34 -1.84 -1.99
C THR A 130 -2.13 -1.02 -1.58
N ILE A 131 -2.12 0.28 -1.90
CA ILE A 131 -1.09 1.22 -1.45
C ILE A 131 -1.75 2.22 -0.51
N LEU A 132 -1.29 2.30 0.73
CA LEU A 132 -1.91 3.18 1.72
C LEU A 132 -0.94 3.90 2.64
N SER A 133 -1.39 5.08 3.09
CA SER A 133 -0.72 5.91 4.09
C SER A 133 0.73 6.26 3.75
N CYS A 134 1.08 6.33 2.47
CA CYS A 134 2.42 6.71 2.02
C CYS A 134 2.48 8.18 1.62
N HIS A 135 3.65 8.79 1.71
CA HIS A 135 3.92 10.12 1.16
C HIS A 135 4.95 10.01 0.04
N TRP A 136 4.59 10.37 -1.20
CA TRP A 136 5.44 10.22 -2.39
C TRP A 136 5.87 11.58 -2.96
N THR A 137 7.17 11.83 -3.06
CA THR A 137 7.69 13.08 -3.62
C THR A 137 9.00 12.90 -4.40
N GLY A 138 9.39 13.88 -5.21
CA GLY A 138 10.71 13.92 -5.88
C GLY A 138 10.85 13.08 -7.15
N PHE A 139 9.79 12.44 -7.64
CA PHE A 139 9.85 11.56 -8.83
C PHE A 139 9.64 12.32 -10.15
N HIS A 140 10.34 11.91 -11.21
CA HIS A 140 10.35 12.64 -12.50
C HIS A 140 9.21 12.26 -13.46
N GLN A 141 8.95 10.97 -13.68
CA GLN A 141 7.87 10.43 -14.52
C GLN A 141 6.57 10.24 -13.73
N GLY A 142 6.65 10.01 -12.42
CA GLY A 142 5.51 10.00 -11.52
C GLY A 142 5.77 9.23 -10.24
N ALA A 143 4.87 9.36 -9.26
CA ALA A 143 5.02 8.64 -8.01
C ALA A 143 4.54 7.18 -8.13
N ILE A 144 3.36 6.93 -8.68
CA ILE A 144 2.85 5.57 -8.90
C ILE A 144 2.29 5.44 -10.32
N GLU A 145 2.60 4.32 -10.99
CA GLU A 145 2.04 3.90 -12.28
C GLU A 145 1.24 2.61 -12.10
N ILE A 146 -0.05 2.62 -12.48
CA ILE A 146 -0.94 1.46 -12.45
C ILE A 146 -1.16 0.96 -13.87
N LEU A 147 -0.84 -0.31 -14.13
CA LEU A 147 -0.99 -0.99 -15.43
C LEU A 147 -1.91 -2.22 -15.36
N ALA A 148 -2.57 -2.44 -14.22
CA ALA A 148 -3.38 -3.61 -13.97
C ALA A 148 -4.66 -3.26 -13.19
N PRO A 149 -5.68 -4.12 -13.22
CA PRO A 149 -6.99 -3.79 -12.66
C PRO A 149 -7.13 -3.97 -11.15
N ARG A 150 -8.21 -3.41 -10.61
CA ARG A 150 -8.68 -3.66 -9.24
C ARG A 150 -7.66 -3.32 -8.17
N ASN A 151 -6.85 -2.30 -8.40
CA ASN A 151 -5.90 -1.80 -7.43
C ASN A 151 -6.53 -0.71 -6.56
N GLN A 152 -6.07 -0.60 -5.32
CA GLN A 152 -6.57 0.36 -4.34
C GLN A 152 -5.45 1.32 -3.94
N ILE A 153 -5.67 2.62 -4.14
CA ILE A 153 -4.76 3.68 -3.72
C ILE A 153 -5.50 4.55 -2.73
N TYR A 154 -5.13 4.47 -1.46
CA TYR A 154 -5.93 5.03 -0.37
C TYR A 154 -5.12 5.84 0.62
N ASN A 155 -5.58 7.04 0.97
CA ASN A 155 -4.98 7.85 2.04
C ASN A 155 -3.48 8.14 1.85
N ASN A 156 -3.03 8.41 0.62
CA ASN A 156 -1.64 8.80 0.33
C ASN A 156 -1.51 10.31 0.15
N VAL A 157 -0.29 10.84 0.34
CA VAL A 157 0.10 12.18 -0.12
C VAL A 157 0.99 12.04 -1.35
N PHE A 158 0.72 12.81 -2.39
CA PHE A 158 1.52 12.91 -3.60
C PHE A 158 1.99 14.35 -3.78
N GLY A 159 3.30 14.56 -3.77
CA GLY A 159 3.94 15.87 -3.88
C GLY A 159 4.53 16.33 -2.55
N TYR A 160 4.83 17.63 -2.42
CA TYR A 160 5.50 18.17 -1.22
C TYR A 160 4.67 19.30 -0.62
N ASP A 161 4.38 19.20 0.68
CA ASP A 161 3.73 20.27 1.44
C ASP A 161 4.32 20.29 2.87
N PRO A 162 4.94 21.41 3.29
CA PRO A 162 5.60 21.52 4.59
C PRO A 162 4.63 21.43 5.78
N GLN A 163 3.31 21.44 5.54
CA GLN A 163 2.33 21.25 6.60
C GLN A 163 2.28 19.82 7.15
N TYR A 164 2.66 18.82 6.35
CA TYR A 164 2.71 17.43 6.80
C TYR A 164 3.89 17.19 7.74
N GLU A 165 3.66 16.48 8.85
CA GLU A 165 4.67 16.22 9.88
C GLU A 165 5.88 15.44 9.31
N GLU A 166 5.63 14.51 8.40
CA GLU A 166 6.67 13.75 7.69
C GLU A 166 7.57 14.63 6.80
N SER A 167 7.11 15.82 6.42
CA SER A 167 7.92 16.84 5.71
C SER A 167 8.80 17.65 6.66
N LYS A 168 8.35 17.86 7.91
CA LYS A 168 9.06 18.64 8.94
C LYS A 168 10.20 17.87 9.60
N ALA A 169 10.10 16.54 9.66
CA ALA A 169 11.08 15.65 10.29
C ALA A 169 12.51 15.68 9.65
N LEU A 170 12.74 16.54 8.66
CA LEU A 170 13.88 16.51 7.75
C LEU A 170 14.81 17.72 7.85
N GLY A 171 14.59 18.62 8.82
CA GLY A 171 15.40 19.80 9.10
C GLY A 171 16.82 19.53 9.62
N ASN A 172 17.54 18.57 9.03
CA ASN A 172 18.97 18.38 9.20
C ASN A 172 19.69 18.89 7.95
N LEU A 173 20.50 19.94 8.13
CA LEU A 173 21.23 20.79 7.17
C LEU A 173 22.01 20.11 6.03
N ARG A 174 22.12 18.78 6.01
CA ARG A 174 23.05 18.04 5.13
C ARG A 174 22.47 17.67 3.76
N TYR A 175 21.15 17.70 3.58
CA TYR A 175 20.52 17.03 2.43
C TYR A 175 19.39 17.77 1.70
N GLY A 176 19.10 19.02 2.09
CA GLY A 176 18.09 19.88 1.45
C GLY A 176 16.63 19.44 1.68
N GLU A 177 15.71 20.34 1.35
CA GLU A 177 14.26 20.07 1.38
C GLU A 177 13.87 19.08 0.27
N PRO A 178 12.88 18.20 0.51
CA PRO A 178 12.32 17.34 -0.53
C PRO A 178 11.78 18.17 -1.71
N LYS A 179 12.01 17.67 -2.92
CA LYS A 179 11.47 18.32 -4.13
C LYS A 179 10.08 17.77 -4.45
N PRO A 180 9.17 18.59 -5.00
CA PRO A 180 7.88 18.09 -5.52
C PRO A 180 8.10 17.11 -6.68
N ASN A 181 7.12 16.23 -6.94
CA ASN A 181 7.16 15.39 -8.14
C ASN A 181 7.08 16.26 -9.40
N ARG A 182 7.91 15.95 -10.39
CA ARG A 182 7.83 16.58 -11.73
C ARG A 182 6.84 15.85 -12.64
N GLY A 183 6.62 14.56 -12.39
CA GLY A 183 5.61 13.76 -13.08
C GLY A 183 4.32 13.67 -12.29
N ALA A 184 3.35 12.93 -12.83
CA ALA A 184 2.04 12.82 -12.19
C ALA A 184 2.13 12.18 -10.79
N GLY A 185 1.24 12.58 -9.87
CA GLY A 185 1.12 11.89 -8.59
C GLY A 185 0.73 10.43 -8.80
N LEU A 186 -0.29 10.21 -9.62
CA LEU A 186 -0.74 8.89 -10.02
C LEU A 186 -0.93 8.82 -11.54
N LEU A 187 -0.36 7.81 -12.18
CA LEU A 187 -0.53 7.51 -13.59
C LEU A 187 -1.31 6.21 -13.75
N LEU A 188 -2.40 6.23 -14.51
CA LEU A 188 -3.12 5.02 -14.94
C LEU A 188 -2.83 4.82 -16.43
N GLY A 189 -2.28 3.66 -16.77
CA GLY A 189 -1.90 3.29 -18.14
C GLY A 189 -2.80 2.20 -18.74
N GLU A 190 -2.35 1.67 -19.89
CA GLU A 190 -3.01 0.55 -20.57
C GLU A 190 -3.06 -0.68 -19.65
N GLY A 191 -4.27 -1.21 -19.41
CA GLY A 191 -4.52 -2.31 -18.49
C GLY A 191 -5.10 -1.90 -17.13
N ALA A 192 -5.06 -0.62 -16.76
CA ALA A 192 -5.71 -0.12 -15.55
C ALA A 192 -7.24 -0.01 -15.74
N TRP A 193 -8.01 -0.77 -14.95
CA TRP A 193 -9.47 -0.68 -14.91
C TRP A 193 -10.03 -1.14 -13.56
N ALA A 194 -11.25 -0.71 -13.21
CA ALA A 194 -11.89 -1.00 -11.91
C ALA A 194 -11.01 -0.71 -10.67
N SER A 195 -10.09 0.24 -10.74
CA SER A 195 -9.26 0.64 -9.60
C SER A 195 -9.98 1.64 -8.72
N HIS A 196 -9.72 1.60 -7.42
CA HIS A 196 -10.33 2.49 -6.42
C HIS A 196 -9.27 3.43 -5.87
N ILE A 197 -9.43 4.73 -6.11
CA ILE A 197 -8.49 5.78 -5.72
C ILE A 197 -9.23 6.73 -4.81
N GLU A 198 -8.99 6.65 -3.50
CA GLU A 198 -9.78 7.38 -2.50
C GLU A 198 -8.94 8.08 -1.44
N ASN A 199 -9.42 9.27 -1.03
CA ASN A 199 -8.87 10.03 0.11
C ASN A 199 -7.38 10.37 -0.04
N ASN A 200 -6.89 10.53 -1.27
CA ASN A 200 -5.51 10.91 -1.52
C ASN A 200 -5.37 12.44 -1.64
N HIS A 201 -4.24 12.96 -1.22
CA HIS A 201 -3.91 14.38 -1.29
C HIS A 201 -2.84 14.58 -2.38
N PHE A 202 -3.19 15.26 -3.46
CA PHE A 202 -2.30 15.61 -4.56
C PHE A 202 -1.95 17.09 -4.45
N VAL A 203 -0.73 17.39 -4.02
CA VAL A 203 -0.36 18.72 -3.52
C VAL A 203 0.95 19.20 -4.14
N ALA A 204 0.93 20.42 -4.69
CA ALA A 204 2.12 21.10 -5.24
C ALA A 204 2.93 20.26 -6.24
N LEU A 205 2.26 19.45 -7.04
CA LEU A 205 2.89 18.65 -8.09
C LEU A 205 3.32 19.57 -9.25
N GLY A 206 4.49 19.30 -9.83
CA GLY A 206 4.95 19.93 -11.07
C GLY A 206 4.25 19.39 -12.33
N ALA A 207 3.29 18.48 -12.17
CA ALA A 207 2.45 17.92 -13.21
C ALA A 207 1.05 17.55 -12.62
N SER A 208 0.25 16.84 -13.40
CA SER A 208 -1.11 16.43 -13.03
C SER A 208 -1.18 15.61 -11.74
N GLY A 209 -2.23 15.83 -10.93
CA GLY A 209 -2.50 14.98 -9.77
C GLY A 209 -2.68 13.52 -10.15
N ILE A 210 -3.66 13.27 -11.01
CA ILE A 210 -3.92 11.97 -11.63
C ILE A 210 -3.87 12.15 -13.14
N LEU A 211 -3.11 11.30 -13.83
CA LEU A 211 -3.01 11.25 -15.28
C LEU A 211 -3.58 9.92 -15.80
N LEU A 212 -4.54 9.98 -16.71
CA LEU A 212 -5.06 8.82 -17.43
C LEU A 212 -4.40 8.78 -18.81
N LYS A 213 -3.61 7.75 -19.09
CA LYS A 213 -2.81 7.63 -20.31
C LYS A 213 -3.20 6.39 -21.09
N ASN A 214 -3.42 6.55 -22.40
CA ASN A 214 -3.57 5.46 -23.38
C ASN A 214 -4.45 4.28 -22.95
N ARG A 215 -5.72 4.26 -23.40
CA ARG A 215 -6.60 3.07 -23.26
C ARG A 215 -6.78 2.58 -21.82
N VAL A 216 -6.90 3.51 -20.87
CA VAL A 216 -7.36 3.19 -19.52
C VAL A 216 -8.77 2.59 -19.63
N GLY A 217 -9.00 1.43 -19.02
CA GLY A 217 -10.30 0.77 -19.05
C GLY A 217 -11.33 1.45 -18.13
N GLY A 218 -12.57 0.96 -18.19
CA GLY A 218 -13.69 1.54 -17.44
C GLY A 218 -13.64 1.30 -15.93
N GLU A 219 -14.67 1.78 -15.24
CA GLU A 219 -14.98 1.48 -13.83
C GLU A 219 -13.95 1.94 -12.79
N ASN A 220 -12.93 2.71 -13.19
CA ASN A 220 -12.05 3.37 -12.23
C ASN A 220 -12.84 4.40 -11.41
N GLN A 221 -12.61 4.39 -10.11
CA GLN A 221 -13.35 5.14 -9.12
C GLN A 221 -12.41 6.12 -8.41
N PHE A 222 -12.80 7.39 -8.36
CA PHE A 222 -12.03 8.46 -7.74
C PHE A 222 -12.91 9.16 -6.71
N PHE A 223 -12.67 8.93 -5.42
CA PHE A 223 -13.52 9.46 -4.34
C PHE A 223 -12.73 10.29 -3.35
N LYS A 224 -13.28 11.46 -2.96
CA LYS A 224 -12.74 12.30 -1.87
C LYS A 224 -11.24 12.61 -2.00
N ASN A 225 -10.72 12.68 -3.22
CA ASN A 225 -9.33 13.07 -3.44
C ASN A 225 -9.23 14.60 -3.39
N TYR A 226 -8.21 15.10 -2.70
CA TYR A 226 -7.94 16.52 -2.57
C TYR A 226 -6.83 16.93 -3.54
N PHE A 227 -7.03 18.01 -4.28
CA PHE A 227 -6.08 18.53 -5.26
C PHE A 227 -5.79 20.00 -4.94
N PHE A 228 -4.52 20.35 -4.74
CA PHE A 228 -4.12 21.70 -4.38
C PHE A 228 -2.79 22.09 -5.02
N GLN A 229 -2.76 23.23 -5.72
CA GLN A 229 -1.55 23.80 -6.33
C GLN A 229 -0.78 22.88 -7.29
N ASN A 230 -1.46 21.95 -7.97
CA ASN A 230 -0.85 21.12 -9.00
C ASN A 230 -0.73 21.89 -10.32
N GLN A 231 0.41 21.76 -11.00
CA GLN A 231 0.59 22.29 -12.35
C GLN A 231 0.01 21.30 -13.35
N ALA A 232 -1.06 21.65 -14.07
CA ALA A 232 -1.51 20.80 -15.17
C ALA A 232 -0.50 20.89 -16.31
N GLU A 233 -0.15 19.75 -16.92
CA GLU A 233 0.35 19.79 -18.30
C GLU A 233 -0.79 20.33 -19.19
N PRO A 234 -0.50 21.24 -20.15
CA PRO A 234 -1.51 21.79 -21.04
C PRO A 234 -2.21 20.74 -21.90
#